data_AF-A0A7K1GIY7-F1
#
_entry.id   AF-A0A7K1GIY7-F1
#
_cell.length_a   1.000
_cell.length_b   1.000
_cell.length_c   1.000
_cell.angle_alpha   90.00
_cell.angle_beta   90.00
_cell.angle_gamma   90.00
#
_symmetry.space_group_name_H-M   'P 1'
#
loop_
_entity.id
_entity.type
_entity.pdbx_description
1 polymer ?
#
loop_
_entity_poly.entity_id
_entity_poly.type
_entity_poly.pdbx_seq_one_letter_code
_entity_poly.pdbx_strand_id
1 'polypeptide(L)'
;MSSNIVHIRCPKCGTFSVNAEVCSQCGQRLNTVQQREEKRLDQERERVAKALAEKPSAIEQFLIKMTKHRWILVRLFFKLIYGIWFTVMAIAMFIAWLIGLIVA
;
A
#
# COMPACT_ATOMS: atom_id res chain seq x y z
N MET A 1 12.16 39.47 27.25
CA MET A 1 12.13 38.22 26.46
C MET A 1 13.47 38.06 25.79
N SER A 2 14.32 37.16 26.28
CA SER A 2 15.67 36.97 25.73
C SER A 2 15.56 36.18 24.43
N SER A 3 15.89 36.81 23.31
CA SER A 3 15.93 36.18 22.00
C SER A 3 17.07 35.15 21.99
N ASN A 4 16.74 33.87 22.17
CA ASN A 4 17.72 32.80 22.04
C ASN A 4 18.08 32.69 20.54
N ILE A 5 19.27 33.17 20.18
CA ILE A 5 19.76 33.14 18.79
C ILE A 5 20.32 31.74 18.55
N VAL A 6 19.53 30.88 17.90
CA VAL A 6 19.97 29.52 17.58
C VAL A 6 20.61 29.53 16.20
N HIS A 7 21.93 29.33 16.16
CA HIS A 7 22.68 29.15 14.94
C HIS A 7 22.60 27.68 14.50
N ILE A 8 21.88 27.41 13.42
CA ILE A 8 21.72 26.05 12.89
C ILE A 8 22.58 25.94 11.63
N ARG A 9 23.51 24.97 11.63
CA ARG A 9 24.31 24.64 10.45
C ARG A 9 23.48 23.77 9.50
N CYS A 10 23.39 24.16 8.23
CA CYS A 10 22.76 23.33 7.22
C CYS A 10 23.59 22.06 6.94
N PRO A 11 23.00 20.85 7.00
CA PRO A 11 23.73 19.60 6.73
C PRO A 11 24.13 19.41 5.26
N LYS A 12 23.56 20.19 4.31
CA LYS A 12 23.85 20.04 2.87
C LYS A 12 24.82 21.08 2.31
N CYS A 13 24.73 22.34 2.75
CA CYS A 13 25.56 23.43 2.22
C CYS A 13 26.51 24.05 3.25
N GLY A 14 26.44 23.62 4.52
CA GLY A 14 27.34 24.08 5.58
C GLY A 14 27.09 25.52 6.06
N THR A 15 26.17 26.27 5.46
CA THR A 15 25.90 27.65 5.85
C THR A 15 25.14 27.72 7.17
N PHE A 16 25.48 28.70 8.00
CA PHE A 16 24.80 28.98 9.26
C PHE A 16 23.57 29.85 8.99
N SER A 17 22.40 29.36 9.36
CA SER A 17 21.16 30.15 9.34
C SER A 17 20.75 30.45 10.76
N VAL A 18 20.25 31.67 10.99
CA VAL A 18 19.80 32.13 12.30
C VAL A 18 18.29 32.00 12.37
N ASN A 19 17.77 31.17 13.28
CA ASN A 19 16.33 31.00 13.52
C ASN A 19 15.48 30.78 12.26
N ALA A 20 16.02 30.10 11.23
CA ALA A 20 15.32 29.83 9.98
C ALA A 20 14.92 28.36 9.89
N GLU A 21 13.71 28.07 9.46
CA GLU A 21 13.26 26.69 9.22
C GLU A 21 13.81 26.10 7.91
N VAL A 22 14.20 26.98 7.00
CA VAL A 22 14.71 26.67 5.67
C VAL A 22 16.02 27.43 5.46
N CYS A 23 17.01 26.76 4.90
CA CYS A 23 18.29 27.35 4.59
C CYS A 23 18.15 28.42 3.50
N SER A 24 18.66 29.63 3.73
CA SER A 24 18.60 30.76 2.78
C SER A 24 19.35 30.50 1.47
N GLN A 25 20.38 29.64 1.48
CA GLN A 25 21.23 29.36 0.32
C GLN A 25 20.77 28.14 -0.50
N CYS A 26 20.37 27.04 0.15
CA CYS A 26 20.04 25.79 -0.54
C CYS A 26 18.55 25.43 -0.52
N GLY A 27 17.71 26.22 0.15
CA GLY A 27 16.27 25.98 0.25
C GLY A 27 15.89 24.71 1.01
N GLN A 28 16.84 24.02 1.64
CA GLN A 28 16.56 22.80 2.39
C GLN A 28 16.06 23.12 3.80
N ARG A 29 15.00 22.41 4.21
CA ARG A 29 14.48 22.43 5.59
C ARG A 29 15.62 22.08 6.57
N LEU A 30 15.92 22.92 7.55
CA LEU A 30 17.00 22.63 8.52
C LEU A 30 16.58 21.58 9.55
N ASN A 31 15.27 21.40 9.75
CA ASN A 31 14.74 20.40 10.66
C ASN A 31 14.93 18.99 10.08
N THR A 32 15.79 18.21 10.73
CA THR A 32 16.11 16.83 10.34
C THR A 32 14.96 15.85 10.54
N VAL A 33 14.02 16.15 11.44
CA VAL A 33 12.81 15.33 11.66
C VAL A 33 11.86 15.48 10.47
N GLN A 34 11.60 16.73 10.04
CA GLN A 34 10.74 17.00 8.89
C GLN A 34 11.28 16.37 7.60
N GLN A 35 12.61 16.44 7.37
CA GLN A 35 13.22 15.77 6.22
C GLN A 35 13.04 14.24 6.24
N ARG A 36 13.04 13.62 7.42
CA ARG A 36 12.83 12.17 7.56
C ARG A 36 11.37 11.80 7.30
N GLU A 37 10.45 12.67 7.70
CA GLU A 37 9.02 12.49 7.47
C GLU A 37 8.66 12.62 5.98
N GLU A 38 9.15 13.67 5.30
CA GLU A 38 8.99 13.83 3.85
C GLU A 38 9.54 12.61 3.08
N LYS A 39 10.73 12.12 3.44
CA LYS A 39 11.29 10.90 2.82
C LYS A 39 10.44 9.66 3.07
N ARG A 40 9.82 9.52 4.24
CA ARG A 40 8.92 8.39 4.54
C ARG A 40 7.66 8.48 3.69
N LEU A 41 7.07 9.67 3.60
CA LEU A 41 5.88 9.92 2.78
C LEU A 41 6.16 9.65 1.30
N ASP A 42 7.32 10.06 0.78
CA ASP A 42 7.72 9.79 -0.60
C ASP A 42 7.92 8.29 -0.85
N GLN A 43 8.57 7.58 0.07
CA GLN A 43 8.74 6.12 -0.03
C GLN A 43 7.39 5.38 0.01
N GLU A 44 6.47 5.82 0.85
CA GLU A 44 5.13 5.23 0.95
C GLU A 44 4.32 5.49 -0.33
N ARG A 45 4.37 6.72 -0.86
CA ARG A 45 3.76 7.06 -2.16
C ARG A 45 4.35 6.23 -3.29
N GLU A 46 5.66 6.00 -3.30
CA GLU A 46 6.32 5.18 -4.32
C GLU A 46 5.92 3.69 -4.20
N ARG A 47 5.79 3.17 -2.99
CA ARG A 47 5.29 1.79 -2.75
C ARG A 47 3.85 1.63 -3.21
N VAL A 48 2.99 2.59 -2.88
CA VAL A 48 1.59 2.61 -3.30
C VAL A 48 1.50 2.72 -4.82
N ALA A 49 2.24 3.66 -5.43
CA ALA A 49 2.29 3.81 -6.88
C ALA A 49 2.79 2.53 -7.57
N LYS A 50 3.79 1.84 -7.00
CA LYS A 50 4.26 0.54 -7.48
C LYS A 50 3.19 -0.54 -7.33
N ALA A 51 2.51 -0.63 -6.19
CA ALA A 51 1.44 -1.61 -5.99
C ALA A 51 0.23 -1.38 -6.91
N LEU A 52 -0.09 -0.12 -7.25
CA LEU A 52 -1.11 0.20 -8.24
C LEU A 52 -0.65 0.00 -9.68
N ALA A 53 0.65 0.19 -9.96
CA ALA A 53 1.25 0.02 -11.28
C ALA A 53 1.65 -1.43 -11.58
N GLU A 54 1.83 -2.24 -10.53
CA GLU A 54 1.98 -3.69 -10.60
C GLU A 54 0.65 -4.22 -11.11
N LYS A 55 0.59 -4.32 -12.43
CA LYS A 55 -0.59 -4.65 -13.20
C LYS A 55 -1.31 -5.81 -12.54
N PRO A 56 -2.65 -5.74 -12.40
CA PRO A 56 -3.43 -6.88 -11.96
C PRO A 56 -2.99 -8.10 -12.77
N SER A 57 -2.78 -9.22 -12.09
CA SER A 57 -2.19 -10.42 -12.69
C SER A 57 -2.90 -10.75 -14.02
N ALA A 58 -2.23 -11.44 -14.96
CA ALA A 58 -2.86 -11.80 -16.24
C ALA A 58 -4.24 -12.48 -16.03
N ILE A 59 -4.38 -13.20 -14.91
CA ILE A 59 -5.60 -13.83 -14.43
C ILE A 59 -6.65 -12.78 -14.02
N GLU A 60 -6.29 -11.76 -13.24
CA GLU A 60 -7.19 -10.66 -12.86
C GLU A 60 -7.64 -9.81 -14.05
N GLN A 61 -6.76 -9.51 -15.00
CA GLN A 61 -7.15 -8.83 -16.23
C GLN A 61 -8.11 -9.69 -17.08
N PHE A 62 -7.86 -11.00 -17.14
CA PHE A 62 -8.76 -11.95 -17.81
C PHE A 62 -10.11 -12.05 -17.10
N LEU A 63 -10.12 -12.08 -15.76
CA LEU A 63 -11.32 -12.07 -14.93
C LEU A 63 -12.13 -10.78 -15.10
N ILE A 64 -11.49 -9.60 -15.07
CA ILE A 64 -12.17 -8.31 -15.29
C ILE A 64 -12.74 -8.26 -16.72
N LYS A 65 -12.01 -8.75 -17.72
CA LYS A 65 -12.45 -8.78 -19.13
C LYS A 65 -13.60 -9.76 -19.36
N MET A 66 -13.57 -10.95 -18.74
CA MET A 66 -14.69 -11.90 -18.78
C MET A 66 -15.90 -11.41 -18.00
N THR A 67 -15.68 -10.75 -16.86
CA THR A 67 -16.77 -10.19 -16.06
C THR A 67 -17.43 -9.03 -16.79
N LYS A 68 -16.71 -8.23 -17.57
CA LYS A 68 -17.25 -7.11 -18.37
C LYS A 68 -17.86 -7.54 -19.71
N HIS A 69 -17.83 -8.83 -20.05
CA HIS A 69 -18.38 -9.32 -21.32
C HIS A 69 -19.91 -9.14 -21.38
N ARG A 70 -20.43 -8.79 -22.55
CA ARG A 70 -21.86 -8.49 -22.80
C ARG A 70 -22.80 -9.69 -22.56
N TRP A 71 -22.26 -10.90 -22.43
CA TRP A 71 -23.03 -12.13 -22.28
C TRP A 71 -23.23 -12.51 -20.81
N ILE A 72 -24.39 -12.13 -20.28
CA ILE A 72 -24.83 -12.39 -18.90
C ILE A 72 -24.90 -13.90 -18.59
N LEU A 73 -25.17 -14.76 -19.59
CA LEU A 73 -25.23 -16.20 -19.41
C LEU A 73 -23.91 -16.82 -18.94
N VAL A 74 -22.78 -16.41 -19.53
CA VAL A 74 -21.46 -16.93 -19.14
C VAL A 74 -21.11 -16.48 -17.72
N ARG A 75 -21.46 -15.23 -17.36
CA ARG A 75 -21.28 -14.71 -16.00
C ARG A 75 -22.08 -15.51 -14.97
N LEU A 76 -23.32 -15.85 -15.28
CA LEU A 76 -24.18 -16.62 -14.38
C LEU A 76 -23.70 -18.08 -14.26
N PHE A 77 -23.30 -18.71 -15.36
CA PHE A 77 -22.79 -20.07 -15.37
C PHE A 77 -21.53 -20.23 -14.52
N PHE A 78 -20.55 -19.33 -14.69
CA PHE A 78 -19.34 -19.32 -13.85
C PHE A 78 -19.67 -19.06 -12.38
N LYS A 79 -20.62 -18.17 -12.08
CA LYS A 79 -21.05 -17.89 -10.70
C LYS A 79 -21.72 -19.11 -10.06
N LEU A 80 -22.51 -19.88 -10.81
CA LEU A 80 -23.14 -21.10 -10.32
C LEU A 80 -22.11 -22.21 -10.07
N ILE A 81 -21.21 -22.47 -11.03
CA ILE A 81 -20.15 -23.48 -10.86
C ILE A 81 -19.25 -23.13 -9.70
N TYR A 82 -18.78 -21.88 -9.63
CA TYR A 82 -17.91 -21.43 -8.55
C TYR A 82 -18.63 -21.45 -7.20
N GLY A 83 -19.91 -21.08 -7.17
CA GLY A 83 -20.76 -21.18 -5.97
C GLY A 83 -20.87 -22.62 -5.48
N ILE A 84 -21.22 -23.56 -6.36
CA ILE A 84 -21.33 -24.99 -6.02
C ILE A 84 -19.99 -25.53 -5.54
N TRP A 85 -18.89 -25.24 -6.26
CA TRP A 85 -17.55 -25.65 -5.87
C TRP A 85 -17.17 -25.15 -4.47
N PHE A 86 -17.40 -23.86 -4.21
CA PHE A 86 -17.11 -23.26 -2.91
C PHE A 86 -17.95 -23.89 -1.79
N THR A 87 -19.24 -24.14 -2.03
CA THR A 87 -20.11 -24.85 -1.08
C THR A 87 -19.59 -26.25 -0.76
N VAL A 88 -19.17 -27.01 -1.78
CA VAL A 88 -18.60 -28.35 -1.58
C VAL A 88 -17.31 -28.29 -0.76
N MET A 89 -16.41 -27.36 -1.06
CA MET A 89 -15.16 -27.17 -0.32
C MET A 89 -15.43 -26.78 1.14
N ALA A 90 -16.38 -25.88 1.39
CA ALA A 90 -16.75 -25.48 2.74
C ALA A 90 -17.30 -26.67 3.56
N ILE A 91 -18.15 -27.50 2.95
CA ILE A 91 -18.69 -28.71 3.60
C ILE A 91 -17.57 -29.71 3.88
N ALA A 92 -16.66 -29.94 2.92
CA ALA A 92 -15.54 -30.85 3.09
C ALA A 92 -14.61 -30.41 4.24
N MET A 93 -14.28 -29.11 4.32
CA MET A 93 -13.50 -28.56 5.42
C MET A 93 -14.21 -28.71 6.77
N PHE A 94 -15.52 -28.48 6.81
CA PHE A 94 -16.31 -28.63 8.02
C PHE A 94 -16.33 -30.08 8.53
N ILE A 95 -16.52 -31.04 7.63
CA ILE A 95 -16.47 -32.48 7.95
C ILE A 95 -15.06 -32.88 8.40
N ALA A 96 -14.01 -32.43 7.71
CA ALA A 96 -12.63 -32.70 8.09
C ALA A 96 -12.30 -32.17 9.49
N TRP A 97 -12.81 -30.97 9.84
CA TRP A 97 -12.65 -30.40 11.18
C TRP A 97 -13.34 -31.25 12.26
N LEU A 98 -14.56 -31.74 12.02
CA LEU A 98 -15.26 -32.63 12.94
C LEU A 98 -14.51 -33.96 13.14
N ILE A 99 -14.00 -34.56 12.06
CA ILE A 99 -13.18 -35.78 12.16
C ILE A 99 -11.91 -35.50 12.94
N GLY A 100 -11.25 -34.37 12.70
CA GLY A 100 -10.06 -33.95 13.44
C GLY A 100 -10.32 -33.84 14.94
N LEU A 101 -11.48 -33.34 15.36
CA LEU A 101 -11.87 -33.26 16.78
C LEU A 101 -12.16 -34.63 17.42
N ILE A 102 -12.53 -35.65 16.63
CA ILE A 102 -12.81 -37.00 17.12
C ILE A 102 -11.52 -37.83 17.18
N VAL A 103 -10.59 -37.58 16.27
CA VAL A 103 -9.31 -38.31 16.15
C VAL A 103 -8.21 -37.73 17.05
N ALA A 104 -8.26 -36.43 17.37
CA ALA A 104 -7.35 -35.76 18.31
C ALA A 104 -7.67 -36.11 19.77
#